data_AF-A0A534ZJE2-F1
#
_entry.id   AF-A0A534ZJE2-F1
#
_cell.length_a   1.000
_cell.length_b   1.000
_cell.length_c   1.000
_cell.angle_alpha   90.00
_cell.angle_beta   90.00
_cell.angle_gamma   90.00
#
_symmetry.space_group_name_H-M   'P 1'
#
loop_
_entity.id
_entity.type
_entity.pdbx_description
1 polymer ?
#
loop_
_entity_poly.entity_id
_entity_poly.type
_entity_poly.pdbx_seq_one_letter_code
_entity_poly.pdbx_strand_id
1 'polypeptide(L)'
;MRSSAECRNRLRSSKPASVRSGHRPSWSWMPISVAWTGESRKYSASSSSASGRSSMGRMLAYPDAMTENLAATDAYARTTSATVVSSGPDGVVLDRTVFYPGGGGQPADTGLLRTDAAAWTVTGARKAEGEIVHAVEPAPDGSLPEPGADVTAEIDWVRRHGLMRTHSALHVLCGVIWRDHGAQVTGGNMEPLAGRMDF
;
A
#
# COMPACT_ATOMS: atom_id res chain seq x y z
N MET A 1 13.91 -46.82 -37.00
CA MET A 1 13.50 -47.21 -35.63
C MET A 1 14.66 -47.95 -34.98
N ARG A 2 15.39 -47.30 -34.07
CA ARG A 2 16.43 -47.92 -33.23
C ARG A 2 16.28 -47.39 -31.81
N SER A 3 16.43 -48.30 -30.86
CA SER A 3 15.96 -48.27 -29.49
C SER A 3 16.79 -47.39 -28.55
N SER A 4 16.11 -46.88 -27.53
CA SER A 4 16.62 -46.11 -26.40
C SER A 4 17.58 -46.93 -25.52
N ALA A 5 18.90 -46.77 -25.72
CA ALA A 5 19.93 -47.29 -24.81
C ALA A 5 21.22 -46.46 -24.73
N GLU A 6 21.29 -45.26 -25.31
CA GLU A 6 22.45 -44.36 -25.23
C GLU A 6 22.02 -42.96 -24.74
N CYS A 7 21.78 -42.83 -23.43
CA CYS A 7 21.76 -41.53 -22.76
C CYS A 7 22.22 -41.67 -21.30
N ARG A 8 23.33 -42.38 -21.09
CA ARG A 8 24.01 -42.51 -19.79
C ARG A 8 25.52 -42.63 -19.99
N ASN A 9 26.18 -41.53 -20.35
CA ASN A 9 27.55 -41.23 -19.93
C ASN A 9 28.03 -39.89 -20.52
N ARG A 10 27.66 -38.77 -19.88
CA ARG A 10 28.42 -37.52 -20.09
C ARG A 10 28.24 -36.48 -18.98
N LEU A 11 28.34 -36.87 -17.71
CA LEU A 11 28.48 -35.91 -16.60
C LEU A 11 29.41 -36.47 -15.52
N ARG A 12 30.71 -36.53 -15.82
CA ARG A 12 31.79 -36.62 -14.82
C ARG A 12 33.04 -35.94 -15.37
N SER A 13 33.13 -34.62 -15.21
CA SER A 13 34.38 -33.88 -14.97
C SER A 13 34.17 -32.36 -15.03
N SER A 14 33.76 -31.77 -13.91
CA SER A 14 34.09 -30.38 -13.63
C SER A 14 34.34 -30.23 -12.14
N LYS A 15 35.54 -29.72 -11.80
CA LYS A 15 35.99 -29.45 -10.43
C LYS A 15 35.08 -28.41 -9.77
N PRO A 16 34.90 -28.45 -8.44
CA PRO A 16 34.16 -27.39 -7.75
C PRO A 16 34.97 -26.08 -7.77
N ALA A 17 34.32 -24.99 -8.20
CA ALA A 17 34.87 -23.65 -8.10
C ALA A 17 34.97 -23.23 -6.63
N SER A 18 36.08 -22.59 -6.26
CA SER A 18 36.32 -22.06 -4.92
C SER A 18 35.34 -20.94 -4.59
N VAL A 19 34.75 -21.02 -3.40
CA VAL A 19 33.89 -19.97 -2.84
C VAL A 19 34.77 -18.76 -2.51
N ARG A 20 34.71 -17.72 -3.34
CA ARG A 20 35.20 -16.38 -2.98
C ARG A 20 34.18 -15.71 -2.08
N SER A 21 34.60 -15.37 -0.86
CA SER A 21 33.89 -14.48 0.04
C SER A 21 33.78 -13.09 -0.59
N GLY A 22 32.57 -12.67 -0.97
CA GLY A 22 32.35 -11.35 -1.53
C GLY A 22 30.88 -10.95 -1.47
N HIS A 23 30.60 -9.94 -0.65
CA HIS A 23 29.44 -9.05 -0.68
C HIS A 23 28.05 -9.70 -0.63
N ARG A 24 27.43 -9.63 0.55
CA ARG A 24 25.97 -9.83 0.70
C ARG A 24 25.26 -8.75 -0.13
N PRO A 25 24.39 -9.09 -1.09
CA PRO A 25 23.55 -8.08 -1.70
C PRO A 25 22.63 -7.50 -0.63
N SER A 26 22.71 -6.19 -0.41
CA SER A 26 21.73 -5.46 0.38
C SER A 26 20.43 -5.43 -0.42
N TRP A 27 19.40 -6.10 0.08
CA TRP A 27 18.05 -6.02 -0.47
C TRP A 27 17.46 -4.66 -0.11
N SER A 28 17.79 -3.66 -0.92
CA SER A 28 17.12 -2.37 -0.90
C SER A 28 15.75 -2.54 -1.53
N TRP A 29 14.70 -2.21 -0.78
CA TRP A 29 13.33 -2.10 -1.28
C TRP A 29 13.30 -1.00 -2.35
N MET A 30 13.31 -1.36 -3.63
CA MET A 30 13.10 -0.40 -4.71
C MET A 30 11.59 -0.18 -4.89
N PRO A 31 11.04 1.02 -4.64
CA PRO A 31 9.65 1.31 -4.93
C PRO A 31 9.47 1.44 -6.45
N ILE A 32 8.56 0.63 -7.02
CA ILE A 32 8.03 0.87 -8.38
C ILE A 32 6.94 1.94 -8.24
N SER A 33 7.26 3.17 -8.65
CA SER A 33 6.33 4.30 -8.65
C SER A 33 5.55 4.35 -9.95
N VAL A 34 4.22 4.36 -9.87
CA VAL A 34 3.33 4.75 -10.97
C VAL A 34 2.58 6.01 -10.52
N ALA A 35 2.71 7.08 -11.30
CA ALA A 35 2.04 8.35 -11.05
C ALA A 35 0.57 8.26 -11.50
N TRP A 36 -0.34 8.73 -10.66
CA TRP A 36 -1.76 8.86 -10.98
C TRP A 36 -2.04 10.25 -11.56
N THR A 37 -2.70 10.30 -12.72
CA THR A 37 -3.15 11.54 -13.37
C THR A 37 -4.64 11.75 -13.09
N GLY A 38 -4.96 12.30 -11.93
CA GLY A 38 -6.29 12.86 -11.66
C GLY A 38 -6.32 14.34 -11.97
N GLU A 39 -7.22 14.73 -12.86
CA GLU A 39 -7.35 16.09 -13.35
C GLU A 39 -8.00 17.00 -12.30
N SER A 40 -7.22 17.95 -11.77
CA SER A 40 -7.68 18.95 -10.81
C SER A 40 -8.46 20.07 -11.54
N ARG A 41 -9.78 20.14 -11.36
CA ARG A 41 -10.56 21.34 -11.72
C ARG A 41 -10.29 22.46 -10.71
N LYS A 42 -9.72 23.56 -11.20
CA LYS A 42 -9.54 24.80 -10.43
C LYS A 42 -10.89 25.50 -10.29
N TYR A 43 -11.36 25.71 -9.06
CA TYR A 43 -12.40 26.70 -8.76
C TYR A 43 -11.76 27.91 -8.11
N SER A 44 -11.92 29.09 -8.73
CA SER A 44 -11.50 30.37 -8.18
C SER A 44 -12.50 30.85 -7.12
N ALA A 45 -12.04 31.06 -5.88
CA ALA A 45 -12.83 31.74 -4.87
C ALA A 45 -12.73 33.26 -5.05
N SER A 46 -13.86 33.94 -5.26
CA SER A 46 -13.95 35.40 -5.19
C SER A 46 -14.02 35.85 -3.74
N SER A 47 -13.18 36.83 -3.39
CA SER A 47 -13.11 37.44 -2.06
C SER A 47 -14.31 38.34 -1.78
N SER A 48 -14.87 38.21 -0.58
CA SER A 48 -15.67 39.28 0.04
C SER A 48 -15.33 39.36 1.51
N SER A 49 -15.03 40.57 1.97
CA SER A 49 -14.59 40.91 3.30
C SER A 49 -15.78 41.07 4.25
N ALA A 50 -15.71 40.47 5.42
CA ALA A 50 -16.52 40.86 6.56
C ALA A 50 -15.70 40.70 7.84
N SER A 51 -15.55 41.81 8.55
CA SER A 51 -14.85 41.96 9.81
C SER A 51 -15.71 41.45 10.96
N GLY A 52 -15.17 40.49 11.72
CA GLY A 52 -15.79 39.96 12.95
C GLY A 52 -14.69 39.52 13.91
N ARG A 53 -14.68 40.11 15.10
CA ARG A 53 -13.66 39.92 16.14
C ARG A 53 -13.54 38.46 16.56
N SER A 54 -12.34 37.90 16.43
CA SER A 54 -11.98 36.55 16.84
C SER A 54 -11.84 36.46 18.36
N SER A 55 -12.72 35.71 19.02
CA SER A 55 -12.39 35.09 20.31
C SER A 55 -11.42 33.96 20.03
N MET A 56 -10.21 34.05 20.59
CA MET A 56 -9.16 33.02 20.54
C MET A 56 -9.68 31.68 21.11
N GLY A 57 -10.33 30.90 20.25
CA GLY A 57 -10.50 29.47 20.41
C GLY A 57 -9.14 28.83 20.23
N ARG A 58 -8.61 28.31 21.32
CA ARG A 58 -7.35 27.57 21.41
C ARG A 58 -7.24 26.57 20.27
N MET A 59 -6.46 26.92 19.25
CA MET A 59 -5.93 26.00 18.24
C MET A 59 -5.20 24.90 19.02
N LEU A 60 -5.84 23.74 19.18
CA LEU A 60 -5.13 22.54 19.57
C LEU A 60 -4.25 22.20 18.36
N ALA A 61 -3.05 22.75 18.36
CA ALA A 61 -1.98 22.28 17.51
C ALA A 61 -1.77 20.80 17.88
N TYR A 62 -2.26 19.89 17.03
CA TYR A 62 -1.80 18.51 17.04
C TYR A 62 -0.37 18.56 16.49
N PRO A 63 0.65 18.24 17.29
CA PRO A 63 2.03 18.26 16.81
C PRO A 63 2.19 17.15 15.77
N ASP A 64 2.52 17.49 14.51
CA ASP A 64 3.18 16.63 13.49
C ASP A 64 2.96 15.12 13.63
N ALA A 65 1.72 14.67 13.85
CA ALA A 65 1.44 13.30 14.23
C ALA A 65 1.27 12.48 12.96
N MET A 66 2.40 12.15 12.35
CA MET A 66 2.50 11.20 11.24
C MET A 66 1.69 9.95 11.56
N THR A 67 0.78 9.57 10.66
CA THR A 67 -0.04 8.35 10.79
C THR A 67 0.82 7.14 11.17
N GLU A 68 0.50 6.47 12.28
CA GLU A 68 1.13 5.20 12.64
C GLU A 68 0.65 4.10 11.70
N ASN A 69 1.58 3.62 10.86
CA ASN A 69 1.29 2.62 9.84
C ASN A 69 1.48 1.19 10.39
N LEU A 70 0.41 0.62 10.94
CA LEU A 70 0.43 -0.74 11.49
C LEU A 70 0.65 -1.80 10.40
N ALA A 71 0.20 -1.56 9.16
CA ALA A 71 0.42 -2.48 8.06
C ALA A 71 1.91 -2.70 7.73
N ALA A 72 2.79 -1.78 8.14
CA ALA A 72 4.23 -1.93 7.97
C ALA A 72 4.91 -2.75 9.08
N THR A 73 4.34 -2.77 10.29
CA THR A 73 4.91 -3.44 11.46
C THR A 73 4.26 -4.79 11.75
N ASP A 74 2.97 -4.94 11.45
CA ASP A 74 2.20 -6.18 11.53
C ASP A 74 1.35 -6.38 10.26
N ALA A 75 1.85 -7.23 9.36
CA ALA A 75 1.17 -7.55 8.11
C ALA A 75 -0.13 -8.36 8.28
N TYR A 76 -0.39 -8.90 9.49
CA TYR A 76 -1.59 -9.68 9.79
C TYR A 76 -2.62 -8.91 10.63
N ALA A 77 -2.30 -7.69 11.05
CA ALA A 77 -3.27 -6.79 11.66
C ALA A 77 -4.41 -6.50 10.67
N ARG A 78 -5.63 -6.85 11.06
CA ARG A 78 -6.84 -6.72 10.21
C ARG A 78 -7.72 -5.56 10.61
N THR A 79 -7.61 -5.18 11.87
CA THR A 79 -8.42 -4.12 12.47
C THR A 79 -7.61 -3.35 13.51
N THR A 80 -7.93 -2.07 13.68
CA THR A 80 -7.43 -1.23 14.76
C THR A 80 -8.48 -0.20 15.16
N SER A 81 -8.51 0.17 16.43
CA SER A 81 -9.12 1.44 16.84
C SER A 81 -8.20 2.59 16.43
N ALA A 82 -8.79 3.70 15.98
CA ALA A 82 -8.09 4.89 15.51
C ALA A 82 -8.94 6.15 15.76
N THR A 83 -8.28 7.29 15.84
CA THR A 83 -8.91 8.61 15.92
C THR A 83 -8.87 9.27 14.55
N VAL A 84 -9.98 9.87 14.12
CA VAL A 84 -10.00 10.69 12.90
C VAL A 84 -9.24 11.99 13.15
N VAL A 85 -8.14 12.21 12.40
CA VAL A 85 -7.32 13.43 12.50
C VAL A 85 -7.90 14.54 11.62
N SER A 86 -8.31 14.19 10.39
CA SER A 86 -8.96 15.12 9.47
C SER A 86 -9.92 14.38 8.54
N SER A 87 -10.91 15.11 8.02
CA SER A 87 -11.97 14.58 7.17
C SER A 87 -12.43 15.67 6.21
N GLY A 88 -12.55 15.33 4.93
CA GLY A 88 -12.95 16.29 3.90
C GLY A 88 -12.96 15.72 2.48
N PRO A 89 -13.06 16.58 1.46
CA PRO A 89 -13.17 16.17 0.05
C PRO A 89 -12.00 15.32 -0.45
N ASP A 90 -10.81 15.53 0.12
CA ASP A 90 -9.58 14.81 -0.25
C ASP A 90 -9.46 13.43 0.42
N GLY A 91 -10.35 13.13 1.37
CA GLY A 91 -10.39 11.88 2.12
C GLY A 91 -10.30 12.08 3.64
N VAL A 92 -10.03 10.96 4.32
CA VAL A 92 -9.96 10.88 5.79
C VAL A 92 -8.55 10.49 6.22
N VAL A 93 -8.00 11.19 7.21
CA VAL A 93 -6.71 10.86 7.84
C VAL A 93 -6.97 10.32 9.23
N LEU A 94 -6.25 9.26 9.61
CA LEU A 94 -6.33 8.61 10.91
C LEU A 94 -4.99 8.76 11.62
N ASP A 95 -5.00 8.77 12.96
CA ASP A 95 -3.77 8.75 13.76
C ASP A 95 -2.98 7.44 13.61
N ARG A 96 -3.68 6.33 13.35
CA ARG A 96 -3.12 5.02 13.03
C ARG A 96 -3.99 4.24 12.07
N THR A 97 -3.37 3.38 11.25
CA THR A 97 -4.12 2.62 10.24
C THR A 97 -3.55 1.23 9.99
N VAL A 98 -4.47 0.28 9.68
CA VAL A 98 -4.17 -1.04 9.12
C VAL A 98 -4.25 -1.08 7.59
N PHE A 99 -4.73 0.00 6.96
CA PHE A 99 -4.82 0.10 5.51
C PHE A 99 -3.45 0.39 4.93
N TYR A 100 -2.97 -0.44 4.01
CA TYR A 100 -1.79 -0.07 3.23
C TYR A 100 -2.15 0.73 1.96
N PRO A 101 -1.48 1.87 1.73
CA PRO A 101 -1.86 2.87 0.73
C PRO A 101 -1.48 2.52 -0.72
N GLY A 102 -1.10 1.27 -0.97
CA GLY A 102 -0.58 0.87 -2.28
C GLY A 102 0.86 1.30 -2.51
N GLY A 103 1.40 0.85 -3.64
CA GLY A 103 2.75 1.17 -4.11
C GLY A 103 3.47 -0.07 -4.68
N GLY A 104 4.49 0.14 -5.51
CA GLY A 104 5.29 -0.98 -6.01
C GLY A 104 4.54 -1.93 -6.95
N GLY A 105 3.45 -1.47 -7.57
CA GLY A 105 2.53 -2.31 -8.34
C GLY A 105 1.49 -3.07 -7.48
N GLN A 106 1.54 -2.97 -6.15
CA GLN A 106 0.50 -3.49 -5.27
C GLN A 106 -0.64 -2.47 -5.11
N PRO A 107 -1.90 -2.84 -5.39
CA PRO A 107 -3.07 -2.02 -5.11
C PRO A 107 -3.22 -1.68 -3.62
N ALA A 108 -3.85 -0.53 -3.35
CA ALA A 108 -4.22 -0.16 -2.00
C ALA A 108 -5.28 -1.10 -1.40
N ASP A 109 -5.36 -1.12 -0.08
CA ASP A 109 -6.44 -1.81 0.61
C ASP A 109 -7.79 -1.12 0.45
N THR A 110 -8.82 -1.94 0.60
CA THR A 110 -10.21 -1.53 0.76
C THR A 110 -10.74 -2.11 2.07
N GLY A 111 -11.85 -1.57 2.57
CA GLY A 111 -12.40 -1.99 3.86
C GLY A 111 -13.43 -1.02 4.39
N LEU A 112 -13.52 -0.91 5.72
CA LEU A 112 -14.52 -0.12 6.42
C LEU A 112 -13.88 0.73 7.53
N LEU A 113 -14.46 1.91 7.77
CA LEU A 113 -14.38 2.62 9.04
C LEU A 113 -15.73 2.49 9.74
N ARG A 114 -15.74 2.19 11.04
CA ARG A 114 -16.97 1.95 11.81
C ARG A 114 -16.97 2.70 13.14
N THR A 115 -18.13 3.24 13.50
CA THR A 115 -18.48 3.63 14.86
C THR A 115 -19.67 2.79 15.31
N ASP A 116 -20.14 2.99 16.55
CA ASP A 116 -21.39 2.38 17.01
C ASP A 116 -22.62 2.87 16.23
N ALA A 117 -22.53 4.02 15.57
CA ALA A 117 -23.65 4.69 14.91
C ALA A 117 -23.61 4.60 13.37
N ALA A 118 -22.42 4.44 12.78
CA ALA A 118 -22.25 4.55 11.33
C ALA A 118 -21.10 3.68 10.81
N ALA A 119 -21.13 3.40 9.51
CA ALA A 119 -20.05 2.71 8.81
C ALA A 119 -19.83 3.37 7.45
N TRP A 120 -18.56 3.49 7.05
CA TRP A 120 -18.15 4.08 5.78
C TRP A 120 -17.23 3.13 5.03
N THR A 121 -17.42 3.05 3.71
CA THR A 121 -16.57 2.24 2.84
C THR A 121 -15.27 2.95 2.54
N VAL A 122 -14.14 2.30 2.80
CA VAL A 122 -12.83 2.73 2.33
C VAL A 122 -12.56 2.05 0.98
N THR A 123 -12.49 2.85 -0.09
CA THR A 123 -12.28 2.37 -1.47
C THR A 123 -10.82 2.39 -1.90
N GLY A 124 -9.96 3.01 -1.10
CA GLY A 124 -8.53 3.04 -1.31
C GLY A 124 -7.82 3.89 -0.26
N ALA A 125 -6.51 3.89 -0.31
CA ALA A 125 -5.68 4.80 0.47
C ALA A 125 -4.48 5.22 -0.38
N ARG A 126 -3.88 6.36 -0.06
CA ARG A 126 -2.67 6.88 -0.71
C ARG A 126 -1.77 7.59 0.29
N LYS A 127 -0.49 7.69 -0.02
CA LYS A 127 0.42 8.58 0.71
C LYS A 127 0.33 9.98 0.13
N ALA A 128 0.08 10.99 0.96
CA ALA A 128 0.10 12.40 0.57
C ALA A 128 0.73 13.22 1.70
N GLU A 129 1.75 14.02 1.39
CA GLU A 129 2.40 14.92 2.34
C GLU A 129 2.92 14.24 3.63
N GLY A 130 3.28 12.95 3.54
CA GLY A 130 3.73 12.15 4.69
C GLY A 130 2.61 11.35 5.37
N GLU A 131 1.34 11.71 5.15
CA GLU A 131 0.18 11.06 5.73
C GLU A 131 -0.40 9.95 4.86
N ILE A 132 -1.17 9.06 5.48
CA ILE A 132 -2.02 8.09 4.77
C ILE A 132 -3.44 8.65 4.70
N VAL A 133 -3.85 9.01 3.48
CA VAL A 133 -5.17 9.56 3.22
C VAL A 133 -6.07 8.49 2.61
N HIS A 134 -7.18 8.20 3.29
CA HIS A 134 -8.14 7.17 2.94
C HIS A 134 -9.24 7.78 2.05
N ALA A 135 -9.51 7.16 0.91
CA ALA A 135 -10.67 7.49 0.09
C ALA A 135 -11.90 6.80 0.70
N VAL A 136 -12.83 7.60 1.20
CA VAL A 136 -13.99 7.14 1.97
C VAL A 136 -15.27 7.55 1.26
N GLU A 137 -16.16 6.59 1.03
CA GLU A 137 -17.51 6.88 0.54
C GLU A 137 -18.34 7.52 1.66
N PRO A 138 -19.01 8.66 1.42
CA PRO A 138 -19.91 9.25 2.38
C PRO A 138 -21.04 8.29 2.78
N ALA A 139 -21.54 8.44 4.00
CA ALA A 139 -22.74 7.75 4.44
C ALA A 139 -23.97 8.19 3.60
N PRO A 140 -25.12 7.49 3.68
CA PRO A 140 -26.31 7.84 2.87
C PRO A 140 -26.82 9.27 3.07
N ASP A 141 -26.53 9.90 4.20
CA ASP A 141 -26.85 11.29 4.50
C ASP A 141 -25.78 12.29 4.01
N GLY A 142 -24.73 11.80 3.35
CA GLY A 142 -23.61 12.58 2.84
C GLY A 142 -22.52 12.86 3.87
N SER A 143 -22.64 12.36 5.10
CA SER A 143 -21.65 12.60 6.15
C SER A 143 -20.40 11.74 6.00
N LEU A 144 -19.26 12.30 6.41
CA LEU A 144 -18.00 11.58 6.61
C LEU A 144 -17.75 11.44 8.13
N PRO A 145 -16.81 10.57 8.56
CA PRO A 145 -16.37 10.54 9.95
C PRO A 145 -15.89 11.93 10.39
N GLU A 146 -16.37 12.42 11.53
CA GLU A 146 -15.99 13.73 12.05
C GLU A 146 -14.56 13.71 12.63
N PRO A 147 -13.76 14.78 12.47
CA PRO A 147 -12.49 14.91 13.15
C PRO A 147 -12.64 14.77 14.67
N GLY A 148 -11.76 13.98 15.29
CA GLY A 148 -11.79 13.62 16.71
C GLY A 148 -12.69 12.44 17.06
N ALA A 149 -13.41 11.85 16.09
CA ALA A 149 -14.20 10.65 16.34
C ALA A 149 -13.30 9.40 16.48
N ASP A 150 -13.65 8.53 17.43
CA ASP A 150 -13.08 7.20 17.55
C ASP A 150 -13.74 6.27 16.54
N VAL A 151 -12.94 5.63 15.69
CA VAL A 151 -13.39 4.68 14.67
C VAL A 151 -12.65 3.35 14.81
N THR A 152 -13.32 2.26 14.43
CA THR A 152 -12.67 0.99 14.15
C THR A 152 -12.40 0.92 12.65
N ALA A 153 -11.12 0.87 12.29
CA ALA A 153 -10.65 0.59 10.94
C ALA A 153 -10.57 -0.92 10.73
N GLU A 154 -11.10 -1.43 9.62
CA GLU A 154 -11.11 -2.86 9.27
C GLU A 154 -10.85 -3.04 7.78
N ILE A 155 -9.84 -3.83 7.40
CA ILE A 155 -9.54 -4.11 5.98
C ILE A 155 -10.32 -5.33 5.47
N ASP A 156 -10.56 -5.38 4.16
CA ASP A 156 -10.96 -6.62 3.48
C ASP A 156 -9.80 -7.62 3.53
N TRP A 157 -9.86 -8.50 4.53
CA TRP A 157 -8.81 -9.49 4.76
C TRP A 157 -8.66 -10.50 3.61
N VAL A 158 -9.76 -10.89 2.95
CA VAL A 158 -9.70 -11.86 1.85
C VAL A 158 -8.93 -11.27 0.68
N ARG A 159 -9.23 -10.01 0.34
CA ARG A 159 -8.48 -9.24 -0.67
C ARG A 159 -7.02 -9.05 -0.26
N ARG A 160 -6.75 -8.51 0.94
CA ARG A 160 -5.40 -8.27 1.46
C ARG A 160 -4.56 -9.54 1.42
N HIS A 161 -5.06 -10.64 1.97
CA HIS A 161 -4.32 -11.89 2.00
C HIS A 161 -4.07 -12.45 0.58
N GLY A 162 -5.03 -12.26 -0.34
CA GLY A 162 -4.82 -12.52 -1.76
C GLY A 162 -3.63 -11.75 -2.34
N LEU A 163 -3.55 -10.45 -2.06
CA LEU A 163 -2.44 -9.59 -2.48
C LEU A 163 -1.11 -10.01 -1.85
N MET A 164 -1.07 -10.30 -0.55
CA MET A 164 0.16 -10.76 0.13
C MET A 164 0.74 -12.02 -0.50
N ARG A 165 -0.12 -12.98 -0.85
CA ARG A 165 0.29 -14.22 -1.53
C ARG A 165 0.83 -13.93 -2.93
N THR A 166 0.14 -13.11 -3.72
CA THR A 166 0.64 -12.70 -5.04
C THR A 166 1.98 -12.01 -4.92
N HIS A 167 2.12 -11.02 -4.03
CA HIS A 167 3.36 -10.25 -3.83
C HIS A 167 4.54 -11.17 -3.49
N SER A 168 4.33 -12.12 -2.58
CA SER A 168 5.34 -13.12 -2.20
C SER A 168 5.73 -14.00 -3.38
N ALA A 169 4.76 -14.45 -4.18
CA ALA A 169 5.01 -15.26 -5.38
C ALA A 169 5.81 -14.48 -6.43
N LEU A 170 5.53 -13.18 -6.63
CA LEU A 170 6.27 -12.32 -7.55
C LEU A 170 7.74 -12.15 -7.12
N HIS A 171 8.02 -12.03 -5.83
CA HIS A 171 9.42 -12.02 -5.35
C HIS A 171 10.16 -13.32 -5.60
N VAL A 172 9.49 -14.46 -5.40
CA VAL A 172 10.07 -15.77 -5.71
C VAL A 172 10.38 -15.87 -7.21
N LEU A 173 9.46 -15.44 -8.07
CA LEU A 173 9.66 -15.39 -9.53
C LEU A 173 10.86 -14.50 -9.89
N CYS A 174 10.95 -13.31 -9.32
CA CYS A 174 12.11 -12.41 -9.44
C CYS A 174 13.43 -13.12 -9.11
N GLY A 175 13.48 -13.81 -7.97
CA GLY A 175 14.67 -14.53 -7.54
C GLY A 175 15.09 -15.63 -8.51
N VAL A 176 14.13 -16.37 -9.08
CA VAL A 176 14.38 -17.41 -10.08
C VAL A 176 14.89 -16.81 -11.39
N ILE A 177 14.23 -15.78 -11.92
CA ILE A 177 14.60 -15.14 -13.18
C ILE A 177 16.00 -14.50 -13.07
N TRP A 178 16.28 -13.81 -11.96
CA TRP A 178 17.61 -13.26 -11.73
C TRP A 178 18.68 -14.35 -11.65
N ARG A 179 18.43 -15.43 -10.90
CA ARG A 179 19.39 -16.54 -10.73
C ARG A 179 19.72 -17.22 -12.05
N ASP A 180 18.72 -17.51 -12.88
CA ASP A 180 18.86 -18.36 -14.07
C ASP A 180 19.15 -17.56 -15.34
N HIS A 181 18.75 -16.29 -15.38
CA HIS A 181 18.83 -15.45 -16.59
C HIS A 181 19.52 -14.10 -16.38
N GLY A 182 19.78 -13.67 -15.15
CA GLY A 182 20.42 -12.38 -14.86
C GLY A 182 19.57 -11.16 -15.26
N ALA A 183 18.27 -11.33 -15.46
CA ALA A 183 17.35 -10.26 -15.83
C ALA A 183 16.71 -9.61 -14.58
N GLN A 184 16.67 -8.29 -14.56
CA GLN A 184 16.08 -7.50 -13.48
C GLN A 184 14.62 -7.17 -13.81
N VAL A 185 13.77 -7.06 -12.78
CA VAL A 185 12.41 -6.57 -13.00
C VAL A 185 12.43 -5.13 -13.49
N THR A 186 11.72 -4.87 -14.58
CA THR A 186 11.56 -3.54 -15.18
C THR A 186 10.18 -2.94 -14.91
N GLY A 187 9.20 -3.77 -14.58
CA GLY A 187 7.86 -3.35 -14.24
C GLY A 187 7.00 -4.51 -13.74
N GLY A 188 5.85 -4.18 -13.17
CA GLY A 188 4.89 -5.19 -12.72
C GLY A 188 3.60 -4.57 -12.22
N ASN A 189 2.57 -5.40 -12.17
CA ASN A 189 1.29 -5.06 -11.54
C ASN A 189 0.67 -6.33 -10.94
N MET A 190 -0.10 -6.20 -9.88
CA MET A 190 -0.75 -7.33 -9.23
C MET A 190 -2.20 -7.05 -8.86
N GLU A 191 -2.98 -8.12 -8.89
CA GLU A 191 -4.34 -8.26 -8.39
C GLU A 191 -4.35 -9.40 -7.34
N PRO A 192 -5.44 -9.57 -6.57
CA PRO A 192 -5.59 -10.74 -5.73
C PRO A 192 -5.48 -12.02 -6.56
N LEU A 193 -4.43 -12.81 -6.29
CA LEU A 193 -4.13 -14.09 -6.95
C LEU A 193 -3.79 -14.05 -8.45
N ALA A 194 -3.51 -12.86 -9.01
CA ALA A 194 -3.02 -12.71 -10.38
C ALA A 194 -1.97 -11.59 -10.45
N GLY A 195 -0.97 -11.69 -11.31
CA GLY A 195 0.03 -10.65 -11.46
C GLY A 195 0.84 -10.77 -12.75
N ARG A 196 1.49 -9.66 -13.11
CA ARG A 196 2.40 -9.55 -14.25
C ARG A 196 3.74 -9.01 -13.77
N MET A 197 4.83 -9.56 -14.29
CA MET A 197 6.19 -9.08 -14.09
C MET A 197 6.87 -8.98 -15.45
N ASP A 198 7.52 -7.85 -15.66
CA ASP A 198 8.28 -7.54 -16.87
C ASP A 198 9.78 -7.55 -16.50
N PHE A 199 10.61 -8.16 -17.34
CA PHE A 199 12.06 -8.35 -17.12
C PHE A 199 12.85 -7.91 -18.35
#